data_AF-A0ABD4W4H9-F1
#
_entry.id   AF-A0ABD4W4H9-F1
#
_cell.length_a   1.000
_cell.length_b   1.000
_cell.length_c   1.000
_cell.angle_alpha   90.00
_cell.angle_beta   90.00
_cell.angle_gamma   90.00
#
_symmetry.space_group_name_H-M   'P 1'
#
loop_
_entity.id
_entity.type
_entity.pdbx_description
1 polymer ?
#
loop_
_entity_poly.entity_id
_entity_poly.type
_entity_poly.pdbx_seq_one_letter_code
_entity_poly.pdbx_strand_id
1 'polypeptide(L)'
;YQTHKPDKDSGNQKLMDRIKEIFLEHSRRYGYRRIYGQLRREDYEINHKKVQRLMQKMGLFAISIRKKRKYSSYYGVQGKIKPDL
;
A
#
# COMPACT_ATOMS: atom_id res chain seq x y z
N TYR A 1 27.85 10.63 -24.92
CA TYR A 1 27.29 9.31 -25.24
C TYR A 1 26.15 8.99 -24.27
N GLN A 2 24.90 9.01 -24.75
CA GLN A 2 23.77 8.53 -23.96
C GLN A 2 23.73 7.00 -24.10
N THR A 3 24.07 6.26 -23.05
CA THR A 3 23.94 4.79 -23.08
C THR A 3 22.49 4.43 -22.77
N HIS A 4 21.75 3.93 -23.77
CA HIS A 4 20.45 3.32 -23.55
C HIS A 4 20.64 2.03 -22.75
N LYS A 5 20.42 2.10 -21.43
CA LYS A 5 20.38 0.90 -20.58
C LYS A 5 19.08 0.15 -20.86
N PRO A 6 19.13 -1.17 -21.15
CA PRO A 6 17.93 -1.97 -21.34
C PRO A 6 17.10 -1.96 -20.06
N ASP A 7 15.79 -1.96 -20.25
CA ASP A 7 14.85 -1.93 -19.14
C ASP A 7 14.92 -3.25 -18.36
N LYS A 8 15.41 -3.18 -17.12
CA LYS A 8 15.56 -4.34 -16.22
C LYS A 8 14.24 -5.02 -15.88
N ASP A 9 13.11 -4.39 -16.20
CA ASP A 9 11.79 -4.92 -15.88
C ASP A 9 11.06 -5.60 -17.04
N SER A 10 11.66 -5.69 -18.24
CA SER A 10 11.00 -6.35 -19.37
C SER A 10 10.55 -7.79 -19.04
N GLY A 11 11.34 -8.52 -18.25
CA GLY A 11 10.99 -9.86 -17.76
C GLY A 11 9.95 -9.91 -16.63
N ASN A 12 9.53 -8.77 -16.09
CA ASN A 12 8.57 -8.69 -14.98
C ASN A 12 7.12 -8.49 -15.47
N GLN A 13 6.84 -8.60 -16.77
CA GLN A 13 5.51 -8.32 -17.35
C GLN A 13 4.39 -9.09 -16.67
N LYS A 14 4.54 -10.42 -16.50
CA LYS A 14 3.55 -11.28 -15.82
C LYS A 14 3.28 -10.83 -14.38
N LEU A 15 4.31 -10.40 -13.67
CA LEU A 15 4.17 -9.89 -12.30
C LEU A 15 3.50 -8.51 -12.28
N MET A 16 3.82 -7.63 -13.23
CA MET A 16 3.17 -6.33 -13.39
C MET A 16 1.67 -6.48 -13.66
N ASP A 17 1.30 -7.42 -14.53
CA ASP A 17 -0.10 -7.68 -14.86
C ASP A 17 -0.87 -8.24 -13.66
N ARG A 18 -0.28 -9.16 -12.90
CA ARG A 18 -0.89 -9.65 -11.65
C ARG A 18 -1.05 -8.55 -10.60
N ILE A 19 -0.05 -7.67 -10.45
CA ILE A 19 -0.13 -6.50 -9.56
C ILE A 19 -1.30 -5.59 -9.98
N LYS A 20 -1.48 -5.34 -11.29
CA LYS A 20 -2.61 -4.52 -11.79
C LYS A 20 -3.95 -5.18 -11.51
N GLU A 21 -4.05 -6.49 -11.71
CA GLU A 21 -5.27 -7.26 -11.46
C GLU A 21 -5.70 -7.15 -10.00
N ILE A 22 -4.80 -7.47 -9.06
CA ILE A 22 -5.06 -7.35 -7.61
C ILE A 22 -5.43 -5.91 -7.23
N PHE A 23 -4.75 -4.92 -7.84
CA PHE A 23 -5.02 -3.51 -7.59
C PHE A 23 -6.44 -3.10 -8.01
N LEU A 24 -6.91 -3.58 -9.16
CA LEU A 24 -8.25 -3.30 -9.68
C LEU A 24 -9.33 -4.07 -8.92
N GLU A 25 -9.09 -5.35 -8.62
CA GLU A 25 -9.96 -6.20 -7.80
C GLU A 25 -10.31 -5.51 -6.46
N HIS A 26 -9.33 -4.87 -5.84
CA HIS A 26 -9.50 -4.17 -4.57
C HIS A 26 -9.91 -2.70 -4.71
N SER A 27 -10.46 -2.33 -5.86
CA SER A 27 -10.95 -0.98 -6.16
C SER A 27 -9.88 0.09 -5.92
N ARG A 28 -8.62 -0.20 -6.26
CA ARG A 28 -7.47 0.72 -6.14
C ARG A 28 -7.13 1.12 -4.70
N ARG A 29 -7.69 0.45 -3.68
CA ARG A 29 -7.43 0.74 -2.26
C ARG A 29 -6.15 0.11 -1.74
N TYR A 30 -5.64 -0.90 -2.43
CA TYR A 30 -4.48 -1.65 -1.98
C TYR A 30 -3.19 -0.97 -2.43
N GLY A 31 -2.34 -0.62 -1.47
CA GLY A 31 -0.96 -0.21 -1.72
C GLY A 31 -0.02 -1.41 -1.76
N TYR A 32 1.25 -1.15 -2.10
CA TYR A 32 2.26 -2.19 -2.30
C TYR A 32 2.38 -3.18 -1.14
N ARG A 33 2.16 -2.76 0.11
CA ARG A 33 2.20 -3.66 1.28
C ARG A 33 1.07 -4.70 1.25
N ARG A 34 -0.15 -4.29 0.88
CA ARG A 34 -1.29 -5.22 0.80
C ARG A 34 -1.18 -6.11 -0.42
N ILE A 35 -0.77 -5.56 -1.55
CA ILE A 35 -0.52 -6.34 -2.77
C ILE A 35 0.60 -7.36 -2.55
N TYR A 36 1.70 -6.98 -1.89
CA TYR A 36 2.75 -7.91 -1.49
C TYR A 36 2.19 -9.06 -0.62
N GLY A 37 1.35 -8.74 0.36
CA GLY A 37 0.71 -9.76 1.19
C GLY A 37 -0.16 -10.74 0.40
N GLN A 38 -0.88 -10.25 -0.62
CA GLN A 38 -1.69 -11.08 -1.50
C GLN A 38 -0.84 -11.95 -2.41
N LEU A 39 0.22 -11.39 -3.01
CA LEU A 39 1.18 -12.15 -3.80
C LEU A 39 1.87 -13.24 -2.96
N ARG A 40 2.18 -12.98 -1.69
CA ARG A 40 2.73 -14.00 -0.78
C ARG A 40 1.72 -15.11 -0.47
N ARG A 41 0.40 -14.83 -0.49
CA ARG A 41 -0.64 -15.86 -0.33
C ARG A 41 -0.82 -16.71 -1.59
N GLU A 42 -0.41 -16.18 -2.74
CA GLU A 42 -0.38 -16.88 -4.02
C GLU A 42 1.01 -17.50 -4.29
N ASP A 43 1.81 -17.72 -3.25
CA ASP A 43 3.13 -18.36 -3.28
C ASP A 43 4.19 -17.65 -4.16
N TYR A 44 4.07 -16.34 -4.38
CA TYR A 44 5.14 -15.57 -5.03
C TYR A 44 6.30 -15.26 -4.07
N GLU A 45 7.50 -15.73 -4.41
CA GLU A 45 8.76 -15.40 -3.72
C GLU A 45 9.34 -14.06 -4.21
N ILE A 46 8.69 -12.96 -3.85
CA ILE A 46 9.12 -11.61 -4.24
C ILE A 46 9.30 -10.71 -3.02
N ASN A 47 10.18 -9.72 -3.12
CA ASN A 47 10.33 -8.72 -2.06
C ASN A 47 9.29 -7.59 -2.24
N HIS A 48 8.74 -7.08 -1.13
CA HIS A 48 7.85 -5.92 -1.13
C HIS A 48 8.47 -4.67 -1.79
N LYS A 49 9.80 -4.50 -1.73
CA LYS A 49 10.51 -3.42 -2.44
C LYS A 49 10.38 -3.53 -3.97
N LYS A 50 10.40 -4.76 -4.50
CA LYS A 50 10.21 -5.02 -5.93
C LYS A 50 8.79 -4.66 -6.35
N VAL A 51 7.79 -5.06 -5.57
CA VAL A 51 6.37 -4.69 -5.78
C VAL A 51 6.20 -3.16 -5.78
N GLN A 52 6.78 -2.47 -4.79
CA GLN A 52 6.71 -1.01 -4.69
C GLN A 52 7.28 -0.33 -5.94
N ARG A 53 8.47 -0.74 -6.39
CA ARG A 53 9.12 -0.19 -7.58
C ARG A 53 8.30 -0.40 -8.84
N LEU A 54 7.76 -1.61 -9.03
CA LEU A 54 6.92 -1.93 -10.20
C LEU A 54 5.62 -1.13 -10.19
N MET A 55 4.95 -1.00 -9.04
CA MET A 55 3.76 -0.17 -8.91
C MET A 55 4.04 1.30 -9.25
N GLN A 56 5.14 1.87 -8.73
CA GLN A 56 5.52 3.25 -9.04
C GLN A 56 5.77 3.46 -10.53
N LYS A 57 6.48 2.53 -11.17
CA LYS A 57 6.74 2.58 -12.61
C LYS A 57 5.47 2.56 -13.44
N MET A 58 4.47 1.81 -13.00
CA MET A 58 3.15 1.73 -13.65
C MET A 58 2.20 2.86 -13.23
N GLY A 59 2.61 3.77 -12.34
CA GLY A 59 1.74 4.85 -11.82
C GLY A 59 0.58 4.34 -10.94
N LEU A 60 0.70 3.15 -10.36
CA LEU A 60 -0.33 2.55 -9.50
C LEU A 60 -0.19 3.07 -8.07
N PHE A 61 -0.97 4.08 -7.74
CA PHE A 61 -1.04 4.64 -6.38
C PHE A 61 -2.35 4.26 -5.72
N ALA A 62 -2.26 3.76 -4.49
CA ALA A 62 -3.43 3.40 -3.70
C ALA A 62 -4.21 4.65 -3.28
N ILE A 63 -5.53 4.57 -3.36
CA ILE A 63 -6.42 5.59 -2.81
C ILE A 63 -6.29 5.54 -1.29
N SER A 64 -5.66 6.56 -0.71
CA SER A 64 -5.47 6.67 0.74
C SER A 64 -6.76 7.19 1.40
N ILE A 65 -7.54 6.29 1.99
CA ILE A 65 -8.76 6.63 2.76
C ILE A 65 -8.44 6.71 4.27
N ARG A 66 -7.23 7.15 4.65
CA ARG A 66 -6.94 7.33 6.08
C ARG A 66 -7.59 8.63 6.53
N LYS A 67 -8.80 8.54 7.09
CA LYS A 67 -9.44 9.68 7.76
C LYS A 67 -8.48 10.19 8.84
N LYS A 68 -8.08 11.46 8.76
CA LYS A 68 -7.36 12.14 9.85
C LYS A 68 -8.29 12.10 11.06
N ARG A 69 -7.89 11.40 12.12
CA ARG A 69 -8.62 11.44 13.39
C ARG A 69 -8.40 12.83 14.00
N LYS A 70 -9.48 13.48 14.44
CA LYS A 70 -9.36 14.66 15.29
C LYS A 70 -8.71 14.21 16.60
N TYR A 71 -7.74 14.99 17.07
CA TYR A 71 -7.07 14.72 18.34
C TYR A 71 -8.10 14.77 19.48
N SER A 72 -8.07 13.79 20.38
CA SER A 72 -8.81 13.78 21.62
C SER A 72 -7.88 13.27 22.72
N SER A 73 -7.49 14.16 23.63
CA SER A 73 -6.74 13.82 24.85
C SER A 73 -7.64 13.33 25.98
N TYR A 74 -8.96 13.52 25.85
CA TYR A 74 -9.93 13.04 26.82
C TYR A 74 -10.03 11.52 26.74
N TYR A 75 -9.48 10.84 27.74
CA TYR A 75 -9.50 9.38 27.90
C TYR A 75 -10.79 8.88 28.60
N GLY A 76 -11.84 9.72 28.66
CA GLY A 76 -13.02 9.48 29.50
C GLY A 76 -12.86 10.11 30.89
N VAL A 77 -13.90 9.98 31.73
CA VAL A 77 -13.85 10.42 33.13
C VAL A 77 -12.85 9.53 33.87
N GLN A 78 -11.79 10.12 34.39
CA GLN A 78 -10.83 9.46 35.27
C GLN A 78 -10.93 10.14 36.64
N GLY A 79 -11.21 9.36 37.69
CA GLY A 79 -11.33 9.85 39.07
C GLY A 79 -12.74 10.31 39.47
N LYS A 80 -12.89 10.72 40.74
CA LYS A 80 -14.15 11.21 41.31
C LYS A 80 -14.34 12.68 40.92
N ILE A 81 -15.37 12.96 40.12
CA ILE A 81 -15.79 14.32 39.78
C ILE A 81 -16.47 14.92 41.02
N LYS A 82 -16.11 16.15 41.38
CA LYS A 82 -16.77 16.88 42.47
C LYS A 82 -18.23 17.18 42.04
N PRO A 83 -19.25 16.74 42.79
CA PRO A 83 -20.63 17.12 42.51
C PRO A 83 -20.85 18.58 42.91
N ASP A 84 -21.24 19.37 41.91
CA ASP A 84 -21.63 20.80 41.91
C ASP A 84 -20.71 21.82 42.65
N LEU A 85 -20.70 23.04 42.09
CA LEU A 85 -20.00 24.20 42.65
C LEU A 85 -20.96 25.03 43.50
#